data_AF-K1URI3-F1
#
_entry.id   AF-K1URI3-F1
#
_cell.length_a   1.000
_cell.length_b   1.000
_cell.length_c   1.000
_cell.angle_alpha   90.00
_cell.angle_beta   90.00
_cell.angle_gamma   90.00
#
_symmetry.space_group_name_H-M   'P 1'
#
loop_
_entity.id
_entity.type
_entity.pdbx_description
1 polymer ?
#
loop_
_entity_poly.entity_id
_entity_poly.type
_entity_poly.pdbx_seq_one_letter_code
_entity_poly.pdbx_strand_id
1 'polypeptide(L)'
;RNAIDSDPKTFSGLVRAFDKQKIFTLEGDFYKRKKGEVSPLLDGWYNRKSISCTASFTYENETVFTKELQPLILEGFRSLYPICRFIHNAINEE
;
A
#
# COMPACT_ATOMS: atom_id res chain seq x y z
N ARG A 1 -5.72 -2.46 12.31
CA ARG A 1 -6.97 -3.16 11.95
C ARG A 1 -8.15 -2.34 12.41
N ASN A 2 -8.26 -2.03 13.71
CA ASN A 2 -9.29 -1.15 14.28
C ASN A 2 -9.56 0.11 13.45
N ALA A 3 -8.53 0.79 12.93
CA ALA A 3 -8.70 1.95 12.06
C ALA A 3 -9.39 1.64 10.72
N ILE A 4 -9.06 0.51 10.10
CA ILE A 4 -9.75 0.01 8.90
C ILE A 4 -11.18 -0.37 9.25
N ASP A 5 -11.42 -0.95 10.43
CA ASP A 5 -12.77 -1.31 10.88
C ASP A 5 -13.63 -0.07 11.19
N SER A 6 -13.00 1.00 11.70
CA SER A 6 -13.68 2.25 12.08
C SER A 6 -14.00 3.12 10.87
N ASP A 7 -13.13 3.15 9.86
CA ASP A 7 -13.39 3.85 8.59
C ASP A 7 -12.97 3.02 7.37
N PRO A 8 -13.73 1.95 7.05
CA PRO A 8 -13.43 1.08 5.92
C PRO A 8 -13.63 1.80 4.58
N LYS A 9 -14.47 2.84 4.55
CA LYS A 9 -14.79 3.59 3.32
C LYS A 9 -13.61 4.43 2.88
N THR A 10 -13.02 5.21 3.79
CA THR A 10 -11.82 5.99 3.51
C THR A 10 -10.67 5.08 3.11
N PHE A 11 -10.41 4.03 3.88
CA PHE A 11 -9.33 3.11 3.56
C PHE A 11 -9.52 2.41 2.21
N SER A 12 -10.76 2.03 1.85
CA SER A 12 -11.08 1.50 0.52
C SER A 12 -10.80 2.50 -0.61
N GLY A 13 -10.97 3.80 -0.38
CA GLY A 13 -10.58 4.83 -1.34
C GLY A 13 -9.07 4.86 -1.56
N LEU A 14 -8.30 4.76 -0.48
CA LEU A 14 -6.84 4.72 -0.52
C LEU A 14 -6.32 3.47 -1.22
N VAL A 15 -6.87 2.29 -0.93
CA VAL A 15 -6.50 1.05 -1.60
C VAL A 15 -6.76 1.12 -3.11
N ARG A 16 -7.91 1.67 -3.53
CA ARG A 16 -8.17 1.86 -4.98
C ARG A 16 -7.19 2.82 -5.65
N ALA A 17 -6.74 3.86 -4.95
CA ALA A 17 -5.72 4.76 -5.47
C ALA A 17 -4.36 4.03 -5.58
N PHE A 18 -4.01 3.23 -4.57
CA PHE A 18 -2.82 2.38 -4.56
C PHE A 18 -2.86 1.32 -5.66
N ASP A 19 -4.00 0.70 -5.96
CA ASP A 19 -4.07 -0.31 -7.03
C ASP A 19 -3.93 0.32 -8.44
N LYS A 20 -4.12 1.64 -8.55
CA LYS A 20 -4.02 2.39 -9.81
C LYS A 20 -2.61 2.90 -10.13
N GLN A 21 -1.73 3.12 -9.15
CA GLN A 21 -0.41 3.74 -9.39
C GLN A 21 0.59 2.83 -10.15
N LYS A 22 0.43 1.50 -10.12
CA LYS A 22 1.23 0.50 -10.88
C LYS A 22 2.76 0.47 -10.65
N ILE A 23 3.31 1.30 -9.77
CA ILE A 23 4.73 1.32 -9.37
C ILE A 23 4.98 0.29 -8.26
N PHE A 24 4.22 0.38 -7.17
CA PHE A 24 4.33 -0.51 -6.02
C PHE A 24 3.38 -1.69 -6.08
N THR A 25 3.88 -2.84 -5.64
CA THR A 25 3.11 -4.05 -5.36
C THR A 25 3.01 -4.26 -3.86
N LEU A 26 1.82 -4.61 -3.38
CA LEU A 26 1.60 -5.00 -1.99
C LEU A 26 2.00 -6.47 -1.78
N GLU A 27 2.95 -6.69 -0.89
CA GLU A 27 3.52 -8.00 -0.58
C GLU A 27 3.48 -8.29 0.93
N GLY A 28 3.89 -9.51 1.29
CA GLY A 28 3.98 -10.00 2.67
C GLY A 28 3.07 -11.19 2.95
N ASP A 29 3.42 -11.99 3.96
CA ASP A 29 2.71 -13.24 4.22
C ASP A 29 1.32 -13.00 4.77
N PHE A 30 0.35 -13.81 4.34
CA PHE A 30 -0.95 -13.88 5.00
C PHE A 30 -0.84 -14.58 6.35
N TYR A 31 -1.71 -14.22 7.29
CA TYR A 31 -1.90 -15.06 8.47
C TYR A 31 -2.47 -16.42 8.06
N LYS A 32 -1.99 -17.50 8.70
CA LYS A 32 -2.56 -18.85 8.53
C LYS A 32 -4.06 -18.91 8.84
N ARG A 33 -4.54 -18.06 9.75
CA ARG A 33 -5.96 -17.88 10.08
C ARG A 33 -6.33 -16.43 9.84
N LYS A 34 -7.39 -16.17 9.07
CA LYS A 34 -7.93 -14.83 8.85
C LYS A 34 -8.18 -14.11 10.18
N LYS A 35 -7.86 -12.81 10.21
CA LYS A 35 -8.06 -11.92 11.36
C LYS A 35 -9.43 -11.27 11.36
N GLY A 36 -10.13 -11.30 10.23
CA GLY A 36 -11.51 -10.84 10.09
C GLY A 36 -11.99 -11.03 8.65
N GLU A 37 -13.31 -10.96 8.48
CA GLU A 37 -13.95 -10.95 7.17
C GLU A 37 -14.16 -9.51 6.73
N VAL A 38 -13.56 -9.14 5.60
CA VAL A 38 -13.64 -7.81 4.98
C VAL A 38 -13.94 -7.97 3.50
N SER A 39 -14.24 -6.86 2.82
CA SER A 39 -14.39 -6.90 1.36
C SER A 39 -13.13 -7.44 0.67
N PRO A 40 -13.24 -8.11 -0.49
CA PRO A 40 -12.09 -8.63 -1.23
C PRO A 40 -11.01 -7.57 -1.51
N LEU A 41 -11.42 -6.31 -1.71
CA LEU A 41 -10.52 -5.17 -1.91
C LEU A 41 -9.56 -4.97 -0.72
N LEU A 42 -10.06 -5.15 0.51
CA LEU A 42 -9.29 -4.87 1.72
C LEU A 42 -8.56 -6.10 2.26
N ASP A 43 -8.90 -7.30 1.80
CA ASP A 43 -8.36 -8.56 2.34
C ASP A 43 -6.82 -8.59 2.30
N GLY A 44 -6.24 -8.14 1.18
CA GLY A 44 -4.80 -8.06 0.99
C GLY A 44 -4.09 -7.13 1.97
N TRP A 45 -4.76 -6.12 2.54
CA TRP A 45 -4.20 -5.25 3.58
C TRP A 45 -4.55 -5.75 4.98
N TYR A 46 -5.77 -6.27 5.15
CA TYR A 46 -6.32 -6.61 6.46
C TYR A 46 -5.78 -7.94 7.01
N ASN A 47 -5.64 -8.95 6.16
CA ASN A 47 -5.30 -10.32 6.57
C ASN A 47 -3.82 -10.70 6.37
N ARG A 48 -2.96 -9.73 6.05
CA ARG A 48 -1.49 -9.92 6.03
C ARG A 48 -0.85 -9.74 7.41
N LYS A 49 0.13 -10.59 7.69
CA LYS A 49 0.99 -10.58 8.90
C LYS A 49 2.11 -9.56 8.78
N SER A 50 2.67 -9.42 7.58
CA SER A 50 3.64 -8.39 7.23
C SER A 50 3.15 -7.65 5.99
N ILE A 51 3.52 -6.38 5.88
CA ILE A 51 3.18 -5.57 4.72
C ILE A 51 4.47 -4.93 4.22
N SER A 52 4.75 -5.11 2.93
CA SER A 52 5.73 -4.34 2.18
C SER A 52 5.09 -3.78 0.92
N CYS A 53 5.51 -2.57 0.53
CA CYS A 53 5.18 -1.99 -0.77
C CYS A 53 6.47 -1.97 -1.57
N THR A 54 6.59 -2.88 -2.54
CA THR A 54 7.84 -3.13 -3.27
C THR A 54 7.70 -2.67 -4.70
N ALA A 55 8.73 -2.00 -5.21
CA ALA A 55 8.89 -1.72 -6.64
C ALA A 55 10.25 -2.28 -7.07
N SER A 56 10.28 -2.96 -8.21
CA SER A 56 11.49 -3.54 -8.78
C SER A 56 11.64 -3.08 -10.22
N PHE A 57 12.84 -2.63 -10.56
CA PHE A 57 13.17 -2.14 -11.89
C PHE A 57 14.32 -2.96 -12.46
N THR A 58 14.23 -3.32 -13.72
CA THR A 58 15.32 -4.03 -14.43
C THR A 58 16.29 -3.02 -15.02
N TYR A 59 17.53 -3.44 -15.19
CA TYR A 59 18.53 -2.68 -15.96
C TYR A 59 18.17 -2.62 -17.45
N GLU A 60 17.46 -3.65 -17.96
CA GLU A 60 17.07 -3.79 -19.36
C GLU A 60 16.00 -2.78 -19.81
N ASN A 61 15.15 -2.32 -18.89
CA ASN A 61 14.14 -1.28 -19.18
C ASN A 61 14.70 0.14 -19.00
N GLU A 62 16.03 0.29 -18.96
CA GLU A 62 16.75 1.55 -18.80
C GLU A 62 16.21 2.43 -17.66
N THR A 63 15.58 1.87 -16.61
CA THR A 63 14.96 2.72 -15.58
C THR A 63 15.95 3.08 -14.49
N VAL A 64 16.83 2.15 -14.10
CA VAL A 64 17.70 2.29 -12.91
C VAL A 64 18.82 3.34 -13.08
N PHE A 65 19.29 3.58 -14.30
CA PHE A 65 20.36 4.54 -14.58
C PHE A 65 19.96 5.59 -15.62
N THR A 66 18.68 5.98 -15.63
CA THR A 66 18.20 7.09 -16.45
C THR A 66 17.55 8.18 -15.60
N LYS A 67 17.26 9.29 -16.27
CA LYS A 67 16.55 10.42 -15.68
C LYS A 67 15.12 10.07 -15.25
N GLU A 68 14.57 8.95 -15.73
CA GLU A 68 13.22 8.48 -15.40
C GLU A 68 13.12 7.87 -13.99
N LEU A 69 14.24 7.46 -13.38
CA LEU A 69 14.20 6.90 -12.03
C LEU A 69 13.68 7.89 -10.99
N GLN A 70 14.18 9.13 -11.03
CA GLN A 70 13.84 10.15 -10.06
C GLN A 70 12.33 10.47 -10.02
N PRO A 71 11.66 10.80 -11.14
CA PRO A 71 10.23 11.06 -11.14
C PRO A 71 9.43 9.82 -10.70
N LEU A 72 9.86 8.62 -11.09
CA LEU A 72 9.19 7.36 -10.72
C LEU A 72 9.24 7.09 -9.21
N ILE A 73 10.40 7.29 -8.58
CA ILE A 73 10.54 7.19 -7.12
C ILE A 73 9.63 8.22 -6.42
N LEU A 74 9.64 9.47 -6.90
CA LEU A 74 8.86 10.54 -6.31
C LEU A 74 7.35 10.30 -6.42
N GLU A 75 6.88 9.87 -7.59
CA GLU A 75 5.48 9.49 -7.81
C GLU A 75 5.09 8.29 -6.95
N GLY A 76 5.97 7.30 -6.86
CA GLY A 76 5.81 6.18 -5.93
C GLY A 76 5.53 6.68 -4.50
N PHE A 77 6.43 7.47 -3.92
CA PHE A 77 6.25 7.94 -2.54
C PHE A 77 5.00 8.81 -2.37
N ARG A 78 4.67 9.65 -3.37
CA ARG A 78 3.42 10.42 -3.36
C ARG A 78 2.19 9.53 -3.32
N SER A 79 2.21 8.40 -4.02
CA SER A 79 1.11 7.43 -4.03
C SER A 79 0.96 6.68 -2.70
N LEU A 80 2.06 6.41 -2.00
CA LEU A 80 2.07 5.75 -0.70
C LEU A 80 1.67 6.68 0.45
N TYR A 81 2.03 7.97 0.35
CA TYR A 81 1.88 8.93 1.44
C TYR A 81 0.46 9.00 2.03
N PRO A 82 -0.65 8.98 1.26
CA PRO A 82 -2.00 8.96 1.82
C PRO A 82 -2.28 7.76 2.74
N ILE A 83 -1.75 6.57 2.40
CA ILE A 83 -1.87 5.37 3.25
C ILE A 83 -1.04 5.54 4.51
N CYS A 84 0.22 6.02 4.39
CA CYS A 84 1.07 6.30 5.54
C CYS A 84 0.42 7.31 6.49
N ARG A 85 -0.20 8.37 5.97
CA ARG A 85 -0.92 9.37 6.76
C ARG A 85 -2.13 8.76 7.48
N PHE A 86 -2.94 7.95 6.80
CA PHE A 86 -4.07 7.26 7.42
C PHE A 86 -3.62 6.39 8.60
N ILE A 87 -2.55 5.61 8.41
CA ILE A 87 -1.97 4.76 9.46
C ILE A 87 -1.41 5.61 10.61
N HIS A 88 -0.73 6.71 10.31
CA HIS A 88 -0.18 7.61 11.32
C HIS A 88 -1.29 8.22 12.17
N ASN A 89 -2.32 8.81 11.57
CA ASN A 89 -3.45 9.39 12.30
C ASN A 89 -4.14 8.34 13.16
N ALA A 90 -4.37 7.15 12.63
CA ALA A 90 -4.95 6.03 13.36
C ALA A 90 -4.17 5.57 14.60
N ILE A 91 -2.87 5.87 14.70
CA ILE A 91 -2.02 5.51 15.84
C ILE A 91 -1.88 6.69 16.82
N ASN A 92 -2.04 7.93 16.35
CA ASN A 92 -1.77 9.14 17.13
C ASN A 92 -3.03 9.93 17.52
N GLU A 93 -4.20 9.56 17.00
CA GLU A 93 -5.49 10.00 17.53
C GLU A 93 -5.85 9.10 18.73
N GLU A 94 -5.47 9.56 19.94
CA GLU A 94 -6.07 9.16 21.22
C GLU A 94 -7.35 9.98 21.49
#